data_AF-T0JS16-F1
#
_entry.id   AF-T0JS16-F1
#
_cell.length_a   1.000
_cell.length_b   1.000
_cell.length_c   1.000
_cell.angle_alpha   90.00
_cell.angle_beta   90.00
_cell.angle_gamma   90.00
#
_symmetry.space_group_name_H-M   'P 1'
#
loop_
_entity.id
_entity.type
_entity.pdbx_description
1 polymer ?
#
loop_
_entity_poly.entity_id
_entity_poly.type
_entity_poly.pdbx_seq_one_letter_code
_entity_poly.pdbx_strand_id
1 'polypeptide(L)'
;MQRERVHMAILSDEYGGTAGLVTVEDILEEIVGEIRDEFDIDEINEVRKLGEDHYIFDGKVLVDQVNLLLGIQLDNEEVDTIGGWFLTQKYESMDTMWHTSK
;
A
#
# COMPACT_ATOMS: atom_id res chain seq x y z
N MET A 1 -18.81 -11.84 19.86
CA MET A 1 -18.74 -12.44 18.51
C MET A 1 -18.28 -13.90 18.53
N GLN A 2 -17.07 -14.25 19.02
CA GLN A 2 -16.57 -15.65 18.97
C GLN A 2 -17.43 -16.71 19.70
N ARG A 3 -18.09 -16.39 20.83
CA ARG A 3 -18.96 -17.35 21.54
C ARG A 3 -20.33 -17.56 20.89
N GLU A 4 -20.75 -16.67 19.99
CA GLU A 4 -22.10 -16.70 19.39
C GLU A 4 -22.12 -17.02 17.89
N ARG A 5 -20.95 -17.29 17.26
CA ARG A 5 -20.82 -17.48 15.80
C ARG A 5 -21.49 -16.36 14.99
N VAL A 6 -21.38 -15.12 15.48
CA VAL A 6 -21.90 -13.95 14.76
C VAL A 6 -20.78 -13.46 13.83
N HIS A 7 -21.00 -13.58 12.52
CA HIS A 7 -20.07 -13.19 11.45
C HIS A 7 -20.30 -11.76 10.93
N MET A 8 -21.41 -11.13 11.31
CA MET A 8 -21.80 -9.81 10.84
C MET A 8 -22.54 -9.06 11.94
N ALA A 9 -22.22 -7.79 12.11
CA ALA A 9 -22.86 -6.89 13.05
C ALA A 9 -23.36 -5.62 12.35
N ILE A 10 -24.48 -5.09 12.84
CA ILE A 10 -25.04 -3.81 12.39
C ILE A 10 -24.62 -2.75 13.42
N LEU A 11 -23.98 -1.68 12.95
CA LEU A 11 -23.67 -0.51 13.76
C LEU A 11 -24.93 0.37 13.85
N SER A 12 -25.29 0.74 15.08
CA SER A 12 -26.36 1.71 15.33
C SER A 12 -25.76 3.04 15.78
N ASP A 13 -26.35 4.14 15.32
CA ASP A 13 -26.03 5.49 15.78
C ASP A 13 -26.79 5.87 17.07
N GLU A 14 -26.47 7.03 17.63
CA GLU A 14 -27.02 7.53 18.89
C GLU A 14 -28.51 7.89 18.81
N TYR A 15 -29.08 7.97 17.60
CA TYR A 15 -30.47 8.29 17.33
C TYR A 15 -31.31 7.04 17.00
N GLY A 16 -30.70 5.85 17.09
CA GLY A 16 -31.34 4.57 16.79
C GLY A 16 -31.43 4.26 15.29
N GLY A 17 -30.71 5.02 14.46
CA GLY A 17 -30.50 4.72 13.05
C GLY A 17 -29.37 3.70 12.85
N THR A 18 -29.26 3.16 11.64
CA THR A 18 -28.17 2.28 11.24
C THR A 18 -27.03 3.11 10.69
N ALA A 19 -25.87 3.08 11.36
CA ALA A 19 -24.65 3.73 10.92
C ALA A 19 -23.89 2.91 9.87
N GLY A 20 -24.04 1.57 9.89
CA GLY A 20 -23.37 0.70 8.93
C GLY A 20 -23.42 -0.78 9.30
N LEU A 21 -22.60 -1.57 8.61
CA LEU A 21 -22.37 -2.99 8.90
C LEU A 21 -20.87 -3.23 9.04
N VAL A 22 -20.49 -4.22 9.83
CA VAL A 22 -19.11 -4.69 9.96
C VAL A 22 -19.10 -6.21 10.08
N THR A 23 -18.12 -6.85 9.47
CA THR A 23 -17.91 -8.30 9.53
C THR A 23 -16.71 -8.62 10.41
N VAL A 24 -16.55 -9.90 10.76
CA VAL A 24 -15.36 -10.33 11.51
C VAL A 24 -14.12 -10.25 10.62
N GLU A 25 -14.30 -10.48 9.34
CA GLU A 25 -13.32 -10.40 8.28
C GLU A 25 -12.72 -8.99 8.18
N ASP A 26 -13.55 -7.95 8.15
CA ASP A 26 -13.07 -6.54 8.12
C ASP A 26 -12.16 -6.21 9.31
N ILE A 27 -12.50 -6.72 10.50
CA ILE A 27 -11.70 -6.50 11.72
C ILE A 27 -10.37 -7.25 11.65
N LEU A 28 -10.38 -8.47 11.09
CA LEU A 28 -9.18 -9.28 10.93
C LEU A 28 -8.24 -8.68 9.89
N GLU A 29 -8.77 -8.14 8.79
CA GLU A 29 -7.99 -7.47 7.74
C GLU A 29 -7.28 -6.21 8.25
N GLU A 30 -7.92 -5.38 9.07
CA GLU A 30 -7.27 -4.20 9.64
C GLU A 30 -6.10 -4.54 10.59
N ILE A 31 -6.15 -5.71 11.25
CA ILE A 31 -5.10 -6.13 12.20
C ILE A 31 -3.99 -6.91 11.49
N VAL A 32 -4.36 -7.77 10.54
CA VAL A 32 -3.45 -8.75 9.93
C VAL A 32 -3.01 -8.34 8.52
N GLY A 33 -3.76 -7.46 7.85
CA GLY A 33 -3.68 -7.22 6.41
C GLY A 33 -4.34 -8.33 5.60
N GLU A 34 -4.15 -8.32 4.28
CA GLU A 34 -4.56 -9.45 3.45
C GLU A 34 -3.78 -10.71 3.86
N ILE A 35 -4.49 -11.72 4.38
CA ILE A 35 -3.91 -13.02 4.73
C ILE A 35 -3.76 -13.80 3.43
N ARG A 36 -2.62 -13.61 2.76
CA ARG A 36 -2.28 -14.28 1.50
C ARG A 36 -1.81 -15.71 1.78
N ASP A 37 -2.38 -16.69 1.09
CA ASP A 37 -1.85 -18.05 1.11
C ASP A 37 -0.54 -18.08 0.30
N GLU A 38 0.45 -18.84 0.77
CA GLU A 38 1.77 -18.96 0.13
C GLU A 38 1.69 -19.60 -1.27
N PHE A 39 0.50 -20.13 -1.63
CA PHE A 39 0.20 -20.83 -2.87
C PHE A 39 -0.68 -20.06 -3.85
N ASP A 40 -1.06 -18.80 -3.57
CA ASP A 40 -1.81 -17.97 -4.52
C ASP A 40 -0.89 -17.41 -5.62
N ILE A 41 -0.54 -18.29 -6.57
CA ILE A 41 0.32 -18.04 -7.74
C ILE A 41 -0.22 -16.99 -8.71
N ASP A 42 -1.53 -16.71 -8.67
CA ASP A 42 -2.18 -15.74 -9.56
C ASP A 42 -2.11 -14.31 -9.03
N GLU A 43 -1.60 -14.11 -7.81
CA GLU A 43 -1.50 -12.81 -7.18
C GLU A 43 -0.07 -12.25 -7.31
N ILE A 44 0.07 -11.19 -8.11
CA ILE A 44 1.38 -10.54 -8.28
C ILE A 44 1.70 -9.81 -6.97
N ASN A 45 2.66 -10.34 -6.21
CA ASN A 45 3.22 -9.67 -5.04
C ASN A 45 3.64 -8.24 -5.40
N GLU A 46 3.13 -7.26 -4.66
CA GLU A 46 3.48 -5.85 -4.85
C GLU A 46 4.97 -5.58 -4.62
N VAL A 47 5.63 -6.42 -3.81
CA VAL A 47 7.08 -6.43 -3.64
C VAL A 47 7.63 -7.84 -3.80
N ARG A 48 8.62 -8.01 -4.68
CA ARG A 48 9.32 -9.28 -4.88
C ARG A 48 10.81 -9.11 -4.72
N LYS A 49 11.40 -9.77 -3.73
CA LYS A 49 12.86 -9.86 -3.58
C LYS A 49 13.42 -10.94 -4.50
N LEU A 50 14.32 -10.56 -5.41
CA LEU A 50 15.01 -11.45 -6.35
C LEU A 50 16.41 -11.84 -5.87
N GLY A 51 17.01 -11.07 -4.95
CA GLY A 51 18.36 -11.27 -4.42
C GLY A 51 18.66 -10.29 -3.29
N GLU A 52 19.90 -10.28 -2.79
CA GLU A 52 20.33 -9.50 -1.62
C GLU A 52 19.90 -8.02 -1.71
N ASP A 53 20.15 -7.39 -2.86
CA ASP A 53 19.82 -5.99 -3.15
C ASP A 53 19.00 -5.82 -4.45
N HIS A 54 18.22 -6.84 -4.82
CA HIS A 54 17.45 -6.82 -6.06
C HIS A 54 15.98 -7.07 -5.78
N TYR A 55 15.14 -6.09 -6.12
CA TYR A 55 13.71 -6.11 -5.87
C TYR A 55 12.93 -5.69 -7.12
N ILE A 56 11.74 -6.24 -7.27
CA ILE A 56 10.70 -5.72 -8.15
C ILE A 56 9.62 -5.14 -7.25
N PHE A 57 9.23 -3.89 -7.51
CA PHE A 57 8.11 -3.22 -6.86
C PHE A 57 7.01 -2.97 -7.90
N ASP A 58 5.76 -3.18 -7.52
CA ASP A 58 4.63 -2.58 -8.23
C ASP A 58 4.71 -1.05 -8.07
N GLY A 59 4.33 -0.31 -9.12
CA GLY A 59 4.40 1.15 -9.10
C GLY A 59 3.52 1.79 -8.03
N LYS A 60 2.51 1.09 -7.51
CA LYS A 60 1.60 1.58 -6.46
C LYS A 60 2.17 1.49 -5.04
N VAL A 61 3.27 0.77 -4.84
CA VAL A 61 3.90 0.63 -3.52
C VAL A 61 4.27 2.01 -2.98
N LEU A 62 3.97 2.27 -1.71
CA LEU A 62 4.27 3.56 -1.07
C LEU A 62 5.78 3.78 -0.93
N VAL A 63 6.24 5.01 -1.12
CA VAL A 63 7.67 5.36 -0.98
C VAL A 63 8.17 5.06 0.44
N ASP A 64 7.35 5.29 1.45
CA ASP A 64 7.69 4.99 2.86
C ASP A 64 7.95 3.50 3.09
N GLN A 65 7.19 2.63 2.42
CA GLN A 65 7.41 1.19 2.51
C GLN A 65 8.72 0.79 1.82
N VAL A 66 9.04 1.40 0.67
CA VAL A 66 10.32 1.20 -0.01
C VAL A 66 11.49 1.65 0.88
N ASN A 67 11.38 2.82 1.50
CA ASN A 67 12.35 3.36 2.45
C ASN A 67 12.60 2.39 3.60
N LEU A 68 11.53 1.86 4.21
CA LEU A 68 11.62 0.89 5.29
C LEU A 68 12.29 -0.42 4.85
N LEU A 69 11.88 -0.97 3.71
CA LEU A 69 12.38 -2.26 3.21
C LEU A 69 13.85 -2.22 2.80
N LEU A 70 14.29 -1.12 2.21
CA LEU A 70 15.66 -0.96 1.72
C LEU A 70 16.57 -0.24 2.71
N GLY A 71 16.03 0.33 3.79
CA GLY A 71 16.79 1.14 4.75
C GLY A 71 17.32 2.44 4.15
N ILE A 72 16.57 3.02 3.21
CA ILE A 72 16.92 4.26 2.50
C ILE A 72 15.95 5.40 2.86
N GLN A 73 16.25 6.61 2.37
CA GLN A 73 15.43 7.81 2.59
C GLN A 73 15.24 8.56 1.27
N LEU A 74 14.23 8.13 0.52
CA LEU A 74 13.67 8.87 -0.61
C LEU A 74 12.67 9.90 -0.10
N ASP A 75 12.75 11.12 -0.63
CA ASP A 75 11.81 12.21 -0.35
C ASP A 75 10.54 12.06 -1.20
N ASN A 76 9.36 12.28 -0.61
CA ASN A 76 8.05 11.97 -1.19
C ASN A 76 6.96 13.01 -0.89
N GLU A 77 7.30 14.26 -0.58
CA GLU A 77 6.34 15.32 -0.19
C GLU A 77 5.17 15.51 -1.18
N GLU A 78 5.40 15.34 -2.48
CA GLU A 78 4.37 15.54 -3.53
C GLU A 78 3.74 14.25 -4.07
N VAL A 79 4.33 13.08 -3.77
CA VAL A 79 3.98 11.80 -4.43
C VAL A 79 4.12 10.62 -3.48
N ASP A 80 3.02 9.90 -3.26
CA ASP A 80 3.01 8.85 -2.25
C ASP A 80 3.60 7.51 -2.72
N THR A 81 3.60 7.24 -4.03
CA THR A 81 3.95 5.93 -4.60
C THR A 81 5.31 5.93 -5.29
N ILE A 82 6.01 4.79 -5.29
CA ILE A 82 7.33 4.65 -5.91
C ILE A 82 7.29 4.87 -7.43
N GLY A 83 6.18 4.49 -8.08
CA GLY A 83 5.95 4.76 -9.50
C GLY A 83 5.75 6.25 -9.77
N GLY A 84 4.99 6.94 -8.90
CA GLY A 84 4.84 8.40 -8.95
C GLY A 84 6.17 9.12 -8.74
N TRP A 85 6.91 8.74 -7.69
CA TRP A 85 8.23 9.26 -7.37
C TRP A 85 9.21 9.15 -8.54
N PHE A 86 9.28 7.97 -9.17
CA PHE A 86 10.15 7.74 -10.32
C PHE A 86 9.80 8.65 -11.52
N LEU A 87 8.51 8.87 -11.78
CA LEU A 87 8.07 9.76 -12.85
C LEU A 87 8.42 11.22 -12.55
N THR A 88 8.23 11.69 -11.31
CA THR A 88 8.58 13.05 -10.89
C THR A 88 10.08 13.34 -11.10
N GLN A 89 10.95 12.45 -10.61
CA GLN A 89 12.40 12.58 -10.78
C GLN A 89 12.83 12.68 -12.25
N LYS A 90 12.16 11.93 -13.14
CA LYS A 90 12.41 11.97 -14.57
C LYS A 90 12.03 13.32 -15.19
N TYR A 91 10.91 13.90 -14.78
CA TYR A 91 10.47 15.21 -15.26
C TYR A 91 11.42 16.33 -14.83
N GLU A 92 11.85 16.36 -13.57
CA GLU A 92 12.82 17.35 -13.06
C GLU A 92 14.17 17.29 -13.80
N SER A 93 14.64 16.07 -14.09
CA SER A 93 15.86 15.83 -14.83
C SER A 93 15.78 16.36 -16.27
N MET A 94 14.63 16.16 -16.93
CA MET A 94 14.38 16.64 -18.29
C MET A 94 14.24 18.16 -18.34
N ASP A 95 13.60 18.78 -17.35
CA ASP A 95 13.47 20.24 -17.26
C ASP A 95 14.83 20.93 -17.05
N THR A 96 15.66 20.37 -16.17
CA THR A 96 17.03 20.86 -15.94
C THR A 96 17.90 20.78 -17.20
N MET A 97 17.77 19.71 -17.99
CA MET A 97 18.52 19.54 -19.24
C MET A 97 18.11 20.56 -20.32
N TRP A 98 16.82 20.94 -20.36
CA TRP A 98 16.31 21.96 -21.28
C TRP A 98 16.80 23.37 -20.92
N HIS A 99 16.86 23.68 -19.61
CA HIS A 99 17.30 24.99 -19.12
C HIS A 99 18.82 25.19 -19.18
N THR A 100 19.60 24.12 -19.08
CA THR A 100 21.08 24.16 -19.19
C THR A 100 21.59 24.17 -20.64
N SER A 101 20.73 23.92 -21.62
CA SER A 101 21.07 23.94 -23.07
C SER A 101 20.78 25.28 -23.76
N LYS A 102 20.55 26.37 -23.00
CA LYS A 102 20.43 27.75 -23.51
C LYS A 102 21.61 28.62 -23.11
#